data_AF-A0A5K1A613-F1
#
_entry.id   AF-A0A5K1A613-F1
#
_cell.length_a   1.000
_cell.length_b   1.000
_cell.length_c   1.000
_cell.angle_alpha   90.00
_cell.angle_beta   90.00
_cell.angle_gamma   90.00
#
_symmetry.space_group_name_H-M   'P 1'
#
loop_
_entity.id
_entity.type
_entity.pdbx_description
1 polymer ?
#
loop_
_entity_poly.entity_id
_entity_poly.type
_entity_poly.pdbx_seq_one_letter_code
_entity_poly.pdbx_strand_id
1 'polypeptide(L)' 'MIMAAVRALNEPSGSSKAAISKYMATNYPNVSSSNSTVLLLRLLKEGGSIVMDKHCYKLPSLTVSKKGQK' A
#
# COMPACT_ATOMS: atom_id res chain seq x y z
N MET A 1 -4.21 -6.13 5.34
CA MET A 1 -3.53 -6.80 4.21
C MET A 1 -2.44 -5.93 3.61
N ILE A 2 -2.78 -4.86 2.89
CA ILE A 2 -1.77 -3.99 2.25
C ILE A 2 -0.79 -3.38 3.26
N MET A 3 -1.26 -2.87 4.40
CA MET A 3 -0.36 -2.33 5.43
C MET A 3 0.62 -3.38 5.95
N ALA A 4 0.22 -4.64 6.07
CA ALA A 4 1.11 -5.72 6.48
C ALA A 4 2.14 -6.02 5.40
N ALA A 5 1.73 -6.02 4.13
CA ALA A 5 2.66 -6.16 3.01
C ALA A 5 3.68 -5.02 2.94
N VAL A 6 3.24 -3.76 3.05
CA VAL A 6 4.14 -2.59 3.05
C VAL A 6 5.08 -2.62 4.26
N ARG A 7 4.59 -3.03 5.44
CA ARG A 7 5.41 -3.16 6.66
C ARG A 7 6.39 -4.34 6.59
N ALA A 8 6.02 -5.42 5.92
CA ALA A 8 6.89 -6.58 5.71
C ALA A 8 7.95 -6.33 4.63
N LEU A 9 7.60 -5.56 3.58
CA LEU A 9 8.55 -5.15 2.55
C LEU A 9 9.53 -4.08 3.08
N ASN A 10 9.09 -3.24 4.03
CA ASN A 10 9.89 -2.25 4.75
C ASN A 10 10.88 -1.47 3.87
N GLU A 11 10.48 -1.14 2.65
CA GLU A 11 11.37 -0.45 1.72
C GLU A 11 11.50 1.03 2.12
N PRO A 12 12.74 1.58 2.18
CA PRO A 12 12.99 2.96 2.58
C PRO A 12 12.30 3.99 1.66
N SER A 13 12.12 3.62 0.39
CA SER A 13 11.43 4.44 -0.63
C SER A 13 9.96 4.07 -0.83
N GLY A 14 9.39 3.21 0.02
CA GLY A 14 8.04 2.67 -0.16
C GLY A 14 8.00 1.49 -1.12
N SER A 15 6.89 0.75 -1.08
CA SER A 15 6.73 -0.47 -1.86
C SER A 15 5.97 -0.20 -3.15
N SER A 16 6.54 -0.60 -4.27
CA SER A 16 5.87 -0.52 -5.56
C SER A 16 4.62 -1.42 -5.61
N LYS A 17 3.63 -1.07 -6.45
CA LYS A 17 2.41 -1.87 -6.67
C LYS A 17 2.73 -3.35 -6.92
N ALA A 18 3.77 -3.60 -7.72
CA ALA A 18 4.22 -4.94 -8.07
C ALA A 18 4.78 -5.71 -6.87
N ALA A 19 5.57 -5.07 -6.00
CA ALA A 19 6.12 -5.69 -4.79
C ALA A 19 5.02 -6.09 -3.81
N ILE A 20 4.06 -5.20 -3.59
CA ILE A 20 2.88 -5.46 -2.74
C ILE A 20 2.03 -6.58 -3.36
N SER A 21 1.81 -6.55 -4.68
CA SER A 21 1.07 -7.59 -5.38
C SER A 21 1.76 -8.95 -5.28
N LYS A 22 3.09 -9.00 -5.37
CA LYS A 22 3.88 -10.22 -5.21
C LYS A 22 3.78 -10.76 -3.79
N TYR A 23 3.95 -9.89 -2.78
CA TYR A 23 3.78 -10.28 -1.37
C TYR A 23 2.38 -10.84 -1.10
N MET A 24 1.35 -10.19 -1.65
CA MET A 24 -0.04 -10.62 -1.50
C MET A 24 -0.28 -11.97 -2.18
N ALA A 25 0.25 -12.18 -3.39
CA ALA A 25 0.14 -13.46 -4.08
C ALA A 25 0.83 -14.60 -3.30
N THR A 26 1.97 -14.32 -2.64
CA THR A 26 2.72 -15.32 -1.87
C THR A 26 2.09 -15.61 -0.50
N ASN A 27 1.67 -14.59 0.25
CA ASN A 27 1.10 -14.77 1.60
C ASN A 27 -0.41 -15.02 1.62
N TYR A 28 -1.11 -14.63 0.56
CA TYR A 28 -2.57 -14.71 0.46
C TYR A 28 -2.98 -15.31 -0.89
N PRO A 29 -2.67 -16.60 -1.14
CA PRO A 29 -2.98 -17.27 -2.40
C PRO A 29 -4.50 -17.32 -2.69
N ASN A 30 -5.33 -17.29 -1.65
CA ASN A 30 -6.80 -17.26 -1.76
C ASN A 30 -7.35 -15.91 -2.26
N VAL A 31 -6.53 -14.85 -2.27
CA VAL A 31 -6.93 -13.48 -2.59
C VAL A 31 -6.31 -13.04 -3.93
N SER A 32 -5.70 -13.99 -4.66
CA SER A 32 -4.98 -13.81 -5.92
C SER A 32 -5.89 -13.49 -7.11
N SER A 33 -6.82 -12.55 -6.93
CA SER A 33 -7.24 -11.71 -8.04
C SER A 33 -6.35 -10.46 -7.95
N SER A 34 -5.42 -10.29 -8.89
CA SER A 34 -4.64 -9.05 -9.03
C SER A 34 -5.49 -7.78 -8.98
N ASN A 35 -6.79 -7.88 -9.30
CA ASN A 35 -7.77 -6.81 -9.12
C ASN A 35 -8.05 -6.45 -7.65
N SER A 36 -8.13 -7.43 -6.74
CA SER A 36 -8.41 -7.18 -5.32
C SER A 36 -7.32 -6.30 -4.68
N THR A 37 -6.06 -6.53 -5.02
CA THR A 37 -4.93 -5.73 -4.54
C THR A 37 -5.01 -4.28 -5.03
N VAL A 38 -5.34 -4.08 -6.30
CA VAL A 38 -5.52 -2.75 -6.90
C VAL A 38 -6.71 -2.02 -6.28
N LEU A 39 -7.82 -2.72 -6.06
CA LEU A 39 -9.01 -2.15 -5.43
C LEU A 39 -8.72 -1.72 -3.99
N LEU A 40 -8.11 -2.59 -3.19
CA LEU A 40 -7.67 -2.29 -1.82
C LEU A 40 -6.71 -1.10 -1.80
N LEU A 41 -5.75 -1.01 -2.72
CA LEU A 41 -4.85 0.14 -2.82
C LEU A 41 -5.60 1.44 -3.15
N ARG A 42 -6.61 1.41 -4.03
CA ARG A 42 -7.44 2.58 -4.30
C ARG A 42 -8.26 2.99 -3.08
N LEU A 43 -8.96 2.05 -2.45
CA LEU A 43 -9.78 2.32 -1.26
C LEU A 43 -8.95 2.86 -0.10
N LEU A 44 -7.74 2.31 0.13
CA LEU A 44 -6.84 2.79 1.18
C LEU A 44 -6.24 4.15 0.86
N LYS A 45 -6.02 4.46 -0.41
CA LYS A 45 -5.58 5.80 -0.85
C LYS A 45 -6.70 6.82 -0.64
N GLU A 46 -7.93 6.48 -1.01
CA GLU A 46 -9.12 7.33 -0.79
C GLU A 46 -9.38 7.55 0.70
N GLY A 47 -9.21 6.51 1.52
CA GLY A 47 -9.32 6.58 2.98
C GLY A 47 -8.12 7.23 3.69
N GLY A 48 -7.13 7.76 2.95
CA GLY A 48 -5.96 8.43 3.54
C GLY A 48 -5.02 7.51 4.35
N SER A 49 -5.17 6.19 4.23
CA SER A 49 -4.40 5.18 4.99
C SER A 49 -3.08 4.79 4.32
N ILE A 50 -2.87 5.14 3.05
CA ILE A 50 -1.60 4.98 2.31
C ILE A 50 -1.34 6.21 1.45
N VAL A 51 -0.07 6.58 1.30
CA VAL A 51 0.37 7.69 0.45
C VAL A 51 1.10 7.13 -0.75
N MET A 52 0.83 7.67 -1.93
CA MET A 52 1.56 7.30 -3.16
C MET A 52 2.61 8.37 -3.44
N ASP A 53 3.88 7.98 -3.41
CA ASP A 53 5.03 8.82 -3.70
C ASP A 53 5.74 8.27 -4.94
N LYS A 54 5.66 9.01 -6.07
CA LYS A 54 6.32 8.66 -7.34
C LYS A 54 6.19 7.18 -7.75
N HIS A 55 4.97 6.65 -7.67
CA HIS A 55 4.58 5.24 -7.96
C HIS A 55 4.87 4.19 -6.88
N CYS A 56 5.48 4.58 -5.76
CA CYS A 56 5.62 3.73 -4.58
C CYS A 56 4.52 4.04 -3.57
N TYR A 57 3.97 3.00 -2.93
CA TYR A 57 3.00 3.13 -1.87
C TYR A 57 3.68 3.01 -0.50
N LYS A 58 3.37 3.96 0.38
CA LYS A 58 3.94 4.10 1.72
C LYS A 58 2.82 4.13 2.73
N LEU A 59 3.08 3.60 3.91
CA LEU A 59 2.25 3.95 5.05
C LEU A 59 2.46 5.44 5.36
N PRO A 60 1.41 6.23 5.60
CA PRO A 60 1.58 7.53 6.20
C PRO A 60 2.22 7.27 7.55
N SER A 61 3.48 7.69 7.71
CA SER A 61 4.08 7.69 9.03
C SER A 61 3.16 8.53 9.91
N LEU A 62 2.73 7.96 11.04
CA LEU A 62 1.93 8.68 12.06
C LEU A 62 2.68 9.92 12.60
N THR A 63 3.95 10.11 12.20
CA THR A 63 4.82 11.23 12.56
C THR A 63 4.63 12.45 11.65
N VAL A 64 3.40 12.95 11.49
CA VAL A 64 3.05 14.20 10.76
C VAL A 64 2.79 14.03 9.26
N SER A 65 1.51 13.95 8.88
CA SER A 65 1.03 14.58 7.64
C SER A 65 -0.44 14.99 7.77
N LYS A 66 -0.69 16.00 8.63
CA LYS A 66 -1.72 17.00 8.32
C LYS A 66 -1.14 17.86 7.18
N LYS A 67 -1.41 17.51 5.92
CA LYS A 67 -1.17 18.43 4.81
C LYS A 67 -2.23 18.21 3.73
N GLY A 68 -3.14 19.17 3.64
CA GLY A 68 -3.96 19.40 2.44
C GLY A 68 -5.39 18.88 2.49
N GLN A 69 -6.21 19.34 3.43
CA GLN A 69 -7.57 19.72 3.08
C GLN A 69 -7.61 21.25 3.15
N LYS A 70 -7.68 21.88 1.98
CA LYS A 70 -8.08 23.28 1.83
C LYS A 70 -9.17 23.31 0.78
#